data_AF-A0A9P9E8Z6-F1
#
_entry.id   AF-A0A9P9E8Z6-F1
#
_cell.length_a   1.000
_cell.length_b   1.000
_cell.length_c   1.000
_cell.angle_alpha   90.00
_cell.angle_beta   90.00
_cell.angle_gamma   90.00
#
_symmetry.space_group_name_H-M   'P 1'
#
loop_
_entity.id
_entity.type
_entity.pdbx_description
1 polymer ?
#
loop_
_entity_poly.entity_id
_entity_poly.type
_entity_poly.pdbx_seq_one_letter_code
_entity_poly.pdbx_strand_id
1 'polypeptide(L)'
;MAFLLWWFFVSALDLTAWVACRRICLLRRRIDAISLRRPSDEYSRSSFPFSVLNRLKKHYAKLLSYDDTNVSGFTPPRVTRSIIATLILMQNLIAILIAAMPSDRSLDRICTRAGELALGNLILLIMLMFSGWALNRLVRQSEAQLLWIHAFFGWLVWYEALLHSVASMSQVSHVGAWFFGHFARRV
;
A
#
# COMPACT_ATOMS: atom_id res chain seq x y z
N MET A 1 12.03 -0.90 17.46
CA MET A 1 13.01 -0.82 16.34
C MET A 1 13.07 -2.09 15.50
N ALA A 2 13.44 -3.26 16.04
CA ALA A 2 13.48 -4.50 15.25
C ALA A 2 12.12 -4.85 14.60
N PHE A 3 11.02 -4.66 15.34
CA PHE A 3 9.66 -4.86 14.81
C PHE A 3 9.32 -3.86 13.69
N LEU A 4 9.54 -2.56 13.91
CA LEU A 4 9.28 -1.52 12.92
C LEU A 4 10.01 -1.80 11.58
N LEU A 5 11.29 -2.15 11.63
CA LEU A 5 12.08 -2.47 10.44
C LEU A 5 11.59 -3.74 9.75
N TRP A 6 11.27 -4.78 10.52
CA TRP A 6 10.68 -6.01 10.00
C TRP A 6 9.34 -5.75 9.32
N TRP A 7 8.46 -4.97 9.96
CA TRP A 7 7.13 -4.67 9.47
C TRP A 7 7.15 -3.79 8.23
N PHE A 8 8.07 -2.81 8.20
CA PHE A 8 8.36 -2.03 7.01
C PHE A 8 8.78 -2.92 5.85
N PHE A 9 9.66 -3.91 6.09
CA PHE A 9 10.09 -4.85 5.06
C PHE A 9 8.94 -5.71 4.54
N VAL A 10 8.10 -6.26 5.43
CA VAL A 10 6.89 -7.02 5.06
C VAL A 10 5.95 -6.17 4.20
N SER A 11 5.68 -4.94 4.63
CA SER A 11 4.77 -4.06 3.92
C SER A 11 5.35 -3.56 2.58
N ALA A 12 6.67 -3.38 2.50
CA ALA A 12 7.37 -3.10 1.25
C ALA A 12 7.36 -4.31 0.30
N LEU A 13 7.45 -5.53 0.83
CA LEU A 13 7.28 -6.75 0.04
C LEU A 13 5.86 -6.88 -0.49
N ASP A 14 4.84 -6.59 0.31
CA ASP A 14 3.44 -6.59 -0.14
C ASP A 14 3.20 -5.57 -1.26
N LEU A 15 3.79 -4.37 -1.12
CA LEU A 15 3.77 -3.36 -2.19
C LEU A 15 4.52 -3.85 -3.43
N THR A 16 5.66 -4.51 -3.27
CA THR A 16 6.46 -5.06 -4.37
C THR A 16 5.73 -6.22 -5.07
N ALA A 17 5.07 -7.09 -4.30
CA ALA A 17 4.23 -8.17 -4.80
C ALA A 17 3.04 -7.61 -5.59
N TRP A 18 2.40 -6.55 -5.07
CA TRP A 18 1.36 -5.82 -5.80
C TRP A 18 1.86 -5.27 -7.14
N VAL A 19 3.06 -4.66 -7.15
CA VAL A 19 3.73 -4.21 -8.38
C VAL A 19 4.07 -5.38 -9.33
N ALA A 20 4.53 -6.51 -8.80
CA ALA A 20 4.97 -7.68 -9.55
C ALA A 20 3.80 -8.49 -10.15
N CYS A 21 2.73 -8.74 -9.39
CA CYS A 21 1.50 -9.37 -9.87
C CYS A 21 0.91 -8.63 -11.08
N ARG A 22 1.13 -7.32 -11.17
CA ARG A 22 0.74 -6.52 -12.32
C ARG A 22 1.58 -6.78 -13.57
N ARG A 23 2.89 -7.04 -13.43
CA ARG A 23 3.75 -7.41 -14.56
C ARG A 23 3.39 -8.77 -15.16
N ILE A 24 2.91 -9.71 -14.34
CA ILE A 24 2.35 -11.00 -14.81
C ILE A 24 1.09 -10.77 -15.66
N CYS A 25 0.23 -9.82 -15.26
CA CYS A 25 -0.94 -9.44 -16.05
C CYS A 25 -0.58 -8.70 -17.37
N LEU A 26 0.53 -7.95 -17.41
CA LEU A 26 1.06 -7.37 -18.65
C LEU A 26 1.65 -8.41 -19.59
N LEU A 27 2.28 -9.47 -19.05
CA LEU A 27 2.66 -10.67 -19.78
C LEU A 27 1.42 -11.36 -20.38
N ARG A 28 0.34 -11.48 -19.60
CA ARG A 28 -0.95 -11.99 -20.07
C ARG A 28 -1.55 -11.14 -21.20
N ARG A 29 -1.59 -9.81 -21.06
CA ARG A 29 -2.02 -8.91 -22.16
C ARG A 29 -1.11 -9.00 -23.39
N ARG A 30 0.20 -9.24 -23.25
CA ARG A 30 1.08 -9.49 -24.40
C ARG A 30 0.79 -10.84 -25.07
N ILE A 31 0.51 -11.88 -24.32
CA ILE A 31 0.06 -13.18 -24.84
C ILE A 31 -1.30 -13.04 -25.56
N ASP A 32 -2.22 -12.28 -24.99
CA ASP A 32 -3.54 -12.00 -25.59
C ASP A 32 -3.41 -11.10 -26.84
N ALA A 33 -2.53 -10.11 -26.82
CA ALA A 33 -2.28 -9.23 -27.96
C ALA A 33 -1.50 -9.92 -29.09
N ILE A 34 -0.63 -10.88 -28.78
CA ILE A 34 0.02 -11.76 -29.78
C ILE A 34 -1.01 -12.73 -30.37
N SER A 35 -1.94 -13.25 -29.57
CA SER A 35 -3.05 -14.10 -30.08
C SER A 35 -4.07 -13.33 -30.91
N LEU A 36 -4.20 -12.00 -30.73
CA LEU A 36 -5.18 -11.16 -31.43
C LEU A 36 -4.62 -10.40 -32.65
N ARG A 37 -3.31 -10.44 -32.91
CA ARG A 37 -2.71 -9.81 -34.11
C ARG A 37 -2.28 -10.87 -35.11
N ARG A 38 -3.23 -11.25 -35.99
CA ARG A 38 -2.91 -11.89 -37.27
C ARG A 38 -1.86 -11.07 -38.04
N PRO A 39 -0.95 -11.72 -38.80
CA PRO A 39 0.11 -11.05 -39.54
C PRO A 39 -0.43 -10.48 -40.87
N SER A 40 -0.17 -9.20 -41.14
CA SER A 40 -0.24 -8.50 -42.44
C SER A 40 0.01 -7.00 -42.18
N ASP A 41 0.89 -6.23 -42.79
CA ASP A 41 1.74 -6.37 -43.97
C ASP A 41 3.01 -5.51 -43.78
N GLU A 42 4.13 -6.03 -44.30
CA GLU A 42 5.05 -5.36 -45.22
C GLU A 42 5.65 -3.96 -44.90
N TYR A 43 6.97 -3.98 -44.67
CA TYR A 43 8.01 -3.07 -45.18
C TYR A 43 7.78 -1.54 -45.18
N SER A 44 8.56 -0.82 -44.36
CA SER A 44 9.35 0.30 -44.92
C SER A 44 10.51 0.75 -44.03
N ARG A 45 11.59 1.04 -44.75
CA ARG A 45 13.00 1.16 -44.38
C ARG A 45 13.37 2.42 -43.58
N SER A 46 14.39 2.23 -42.73
CA SER A 46 15.50 3.13 -42.40
C SER A 46 15.24 4.61 -42.05
N SER A 47 15.23 4.91 -40.74
CA SER A 47 16.01 5.99 -40.09
C SER A 47 15.62 6.06 -38.59
N PHE A 48 16.55 5.66 -37.74
CA PHE A 48 16.45 5.70 -36.28
C PHE A 48 17.62 6.55 -35.75
N PRO A 49 17.44 7.34 -34.67
CA PRO A 49 16.75 6.91 -33.44
C PRO A 49 15.57 7.79 -32.98
N PHE A 50 15.35 8.96 -33.58
CA PHE A 50 14.36 9.93 -33.07
C PHE A 50 12.91 9.56 -33.40
N SER A 51 12.69 8.98 -34.59
CA SER A 51 11.33 8.63 -35.08
C SER A 51 10.68 7.52 -34.27
N VAL A 52 11.47 6.69 -33.60
CA VAL A 52 10.96 5.60 -32.78
C VAL A 52 10.94 5.91 -31.32
N LEU A 53 11.81 6.77 -30.80
CA LEU A 53 11.55 7.36 -29.50
C LEU A 53 10.20 8.10 -29.50
N ASN A 54 9.89 8.87 -30.56
CA ASN A 54 8.61 9.55 -30.68
C ASN A 54 7.44 8.60 -30.91
N ARG A 55 7.59 7.53 -31.71
CA ARG A 55 6.53 6.50 -31.85
C ARG A 55 6.31 5.74 -30.56
N LEU A 56 7.38 5.37 -29.85
CA LEU A 56 7.31 4.74 -28.54
C LEU A 56 6.63 5.67 -27.54
N LYS A 57 7.00 6.96 -27.49
CA LYS A 57 6.40 7.96 -26.61
C LYS A 57 4.91 8.15 -26.91
N LYS A 58 4.51 8.25 -28.19
CA LYS A 58 3.12 8.37 -28.62
C LYS A 58 2.31 7.10 -28.33
N HIS A 59 2.91 5.93 -28.52
CA HIS A 59 2.33 4.64 -28.17
C HIS A 59 2.19 4.48 -26.65
N TYR A 60 3.17 4.97 -25.88
CA TYR A 60 3.15 4.98 -24.42
C TYR A 60 2.04 5.87 -23.89
N ALA A 61 1.91 7.09 -24.44
CA ALA A 61 0.85 8.02 -24.07
C ALA A 61 -0.55 7.45 -24.38
N LYS A 62 -0.72 6.79 -25.54
CA LYS A 62 -1.98 6.15 -25.93
C LYS A 62 -2.36 4.98 -25.02
N LEU A 63 -1.39 4.17 -24.60
CA LEU A 63 -1.60 3.09 -23.63
C LEU A 63 -1.99 3.64 -22.25
N LEU A 64 -1.33 4.71 -21.80
CA LEU A 64 -1.63 5.37 -20.53
C LEU A 64 -3.08 5.90 -20.53
N SER A 65 -3.48 6.64 -21.58
CA SER A 65 -4.85 7.15 -21.70
C SER A 65 -5.91 6.05 -21.79
N TYR A 66 -5.57 4.88 -22.33
CA TYR A 66 -6.48 3.74 -22.41
C TYR A 66 -6.66 3.04 -21.05
N ASP A 67 -5.57 2.95 -20.27
CA ASP A 67 -5.63 2.43 -18.89
C ASP A 67 -6.38 3.40 -17.96
N ASP A 68 -6.30 4.72 -18.18
CA ASP A 68 -7.05 5.71 -17.40
C ASP A 68 -8.56 5.74 -17.73
N THR A 69 -8.94 5.44 -18.98
CA THR A 69 -10.35 5.47 -19.42
C THR A 69 -11.11 4.16 -19.18
N ASN A 70 -10.41 3.02 -19.06
CA ASN A 70 -11.06 1.71 -18.93
C ASN A 70 -11.10 1.18 -17.48
N VAL A 71 -12.05 1.71 -16.71
CA VAL A 71 -12.36 1.41 -15.30
C VAL A 71 -12.72 -0.07 -15.05
N SER A 72 -13.09 -0.84 -16.08
CA SER A 72 -13.35 -2.29 -15.94
C SER A 72 -12.07 -3.16 -16.04
N GLY A 73 -11.00 -2.61 -16.63
CA GLY A 73 -9.70 -3.27 -16.85
C GLY A 73 -8.62 -2.91 -15.84
N PHE A 74 -8.96 -2.32 -14.69
CA PHE A 74 -8.01 -1.96 -13.63
C PHE A 74 -7.15 -3.17 -13.27
N THR A 75 -5.83 -3.06 -13.47
CA THR A 75 -4.84 -4.05 -13.04
C THR A 75 -4.04 -3.49 -11.85
N PRO A 76 -4.25 -3.98 -10.61
CA PRO A 76 -4.93 -5.22 -10.29
C PRO A 76 -6.47 -5.15 -10.32
N PRO A 77 -7.14 -6.25 -10.73
CA PRO A 77 -8.59 -6.40 -10.68
C PRO A 77 -9.15 -6.00 -9.32
N ARG A 78 -10.42 -5.55 -9.26
CA ARG A 78 -11.09 -5.18 -8.00
C ARG A 78 -10.94 -6.28 -6.93
N VAL A 79 -11.01 -7.54 -7.35
CA VAL A 79 -10.81 -8.72 -6.51
C VAL A 79 -9.40 -8.78 -5.93
N THR A 80 -8.36 -8.63 -6.76
CA THR A 80 -6.96 -8.67 -6.30
C THR A 80 -6.63 -7.50 -5.36
N ARG A 81 -7.17 -6.30 -5.63
CA ARG A 81 -7.06 -5.16 -4.70
C ARG A 81 -7.69 -5.47 -3.35
N SER A 82 -8.87 -6.07 -3.36
CA SER A 82 -9.58 -6.46 -2.14
C SER A 82 -8.80 -7.54 -1.38
N ILE A 83 -8.29 -8.56 -2.06
CA ILE A 83 -7.46 -9.61 -1.45
C ILE A 83 -6.23 -9.01 -0.77
N ILE A 84 -5.48 -8.15 -1.47
CA ILE A 84 -4.26 -7.55 -0.91
C ILE A 84 -4.60 -6.62 0.26
N ALA A 85 -5.65 -5.80 0.15
CA ALA A 85 -6.13 -4.97 1.25
C ALA A 85 -6.52 -5.82 2.46
N THR A 86 -7.23 -6.93 2.26
CA THR A 86 -7.62 -7.86 3.33
C THR A 86 -6.39 -8.52 3.96
N LEU A 87 -5.39 -8.91 3.17
CA LEU A 87 -4.14 -9.48 3.70
C LEU A 87 -3.40 -8.47 4.58
N ILE A 88 -3.23 -7.23 4.11
CA ILE A 88 -2.58 -6.17 4.89
C ILE A 88 -3.38 -5.88 6.16
N LEU A 89 -4.71 -5.81 6.07
CA LEU A 89 -5.58 -5.60 7.23
C LEU A 89 -5.43 -6.73 8.26
N MET A 90 -5.44 -7.98 7.80
CA MET A 90 -5.28 -9.15 8.66
C MET A 90 -3.91 -9.17 9.32
N GLN A 91 -2.84 -8.81 8.61
CA GLN A 91 -1.50 -8.71 9.19
C GLN A 91 -1.46 -7.68 10.33
N ASN A 92 -1.96 -6.45 10.10
CA ASN A 92 -1.98 -5.41 11.13
C ASN A 92 -2.86 -5.83 12.32
N LEU A 93 -4.01 -6.47 12.06
CA LEU A 93 -4.88 -7.00 13.10
C LEU A 93 -4.19 -8.09 13.93
N ILE A 94 -3.50 -9.05 13.29
CA ILE A 94 -2.75 -10.10 13.99
C ILE A 94 -1.66 -9.49 14.87
N ALA A 95 -0.94 -8.48 14.37
CA ALA A 95 0.10 -7.79 15.15
C ALA A 95 -0.47 -7.14 16.42
N ILE A 96 -1.66 -6.53 16.33
CA ILE A 96 -2.38 -5.99 17.50
C ILE A 96 -2.89 -7.10 18.42
N LEU A 97 -3.46 -8.18 17.87
CA LEU A 97 -3.98 -9.31 18.67
C LEU A 97 -2.87 -10.00 19.48
N ILE A 98 -1.68 -10.15 18.90
CA ILE A 98 -0.50 -10.66 19.62
C ILE A 98 -0.12 -9.72 20.76
N ALA A 99 -0.17 -8.40 20.53
CA ALA A 99 0.11 -7.42 21.59
C ALA A 99 -0.98 -7.42 22.70
N ALA A 100 -2.22 -7.77 22.34
CA ALA A 100 -3.36 -7.83 23.24
C ALA A 100 -3.44 -9.12 24.08
N MET A 101 -2.53 -10.09 23.88
CA MET A 101 -2.53 -11.31 24.68
C MET A 101 -2.38 -10.99 26.19
N PRO A 102 -3.05 -11.77 27.07
CA PRO A 102 -3.10 -11.50 28.50
C PRO A 102 -1.72 -11.32 29.10
N SER A 103 -1.46 -10.11 29.59
CA SER A 103 -0.27 -9.76 30.37
C SER A 103 -0.52 -8.46 31.12
N ASP A 104 0.20 -8.25 32.21
CA ASP A 104 0.13 -7.02 33.03
C ASP A 104 0.48 -5.74 32.25
N ARG A 105 1.07 -5.90 31.05
CA ARG A 105 1.45 -4.80 30.16
C ARG A 105 0.75 -4.86 28.80
N SER A 106 -0.39 -5.55 28.70
CA SER A 106 -1.15 -5.70 27.45
C SER A 106 -1.53 -4.36 26.82
N LEU A 107 -2.06 -3.41 27.59
CA LEU A 107 -2.39 -2.06 27.09
C LEU A 107 -1.16 -1.29 26.58
N ASP A 108 -0.02 -1.42 27.28
CA ASP A 108 1.23 -0.79 26.89
C ASP A 108 1.80 -1.36 25.59
N ARG A 109 1.70 -2.68 25.44
CA ARG A 109 2.07 -3.37 24.21
C ARG A 109 1.15 -2.97 23.06
N ILE A 110 -0.17 -2.92 23.27
CA ILE A 110 -1.12 -2.47 22.24
C ILE A 110 -0.81 -1.03 21.81
N CYS A 111 -0.62 -0.12 22.78
CA CYS A 111 -0.29 1.27 22.53
C CYS A 111 0.99 1.38 21.68
N THR A 112 2.08 0.75 22.12
CA THR A 112 3.36 0.76 21.41
C THR A 112 3.21 0.16 20.01
N ARG A 113 2.52 -0.98 19.89
CA ARG A 113 2.36 -1.69 18.62
C ARG A 113 1.55 -0.87 17.61
N ALA A 114 0.45 -0.28 18.04
CA ALA A 114 -0.36 0.61 17.21
C ALA A 114 0.44 1.81 16.71
N GLY A 115 1.28 2.39 17.56
CA GLY A 115 2.20 3.47 17.16
C GLY A 115 3.27 3.02 16.15
N GLU A 116 3.90 1.87 16.36
CA GLU A 116 4.88 1.30 15.43
C GLU A 116 4.25 0.99 14.06
N LEU A 117 3.04 0.42 14.03
CA LEU A 117 2.31 0.14 12.81
C LEU A 117 1.94 1.44 12.07
N ALA A 118 1.36 2.42 12.78
CA ALA A 118 0.98 3.70 12.20
C ALA A 118 2.19 4.39 11.55
N LEU A 119 3.34 4.37 12.22
CA LEU A 119 4.58 4.94 11.68
C LEU A 119 5.07 4.20 10.44
N GLY A 120 5.07 2.86 10.46
CA GLY A 120 5.49 2.04 9.31
C GLY A 120 4.60 2.29 8.08
N ASN A 121 3.29 2.31 8.28
CA ASN A 121 2.31 2.56 7.24
C ASN A 121 2.33 4.02 6.75
N LEU A 122 2.66 4.97 7.61
CA LEU A 122 2.86 6.38 7.24
C LEU A 122 4.05 6.57 6.30
N ILE A 123 5.16 5.85 6.51
CA ILE A 123 6.31 5.89 5.59
C ILE A 123 5.87 5.45 4.19
N LEU A 124 5.11 4.36 4.08
CA LEU A 124 4.60 3.87 2.80
C LEU A 124 3.63 4.86 2.16
N LEU A 125 2.75 5.47 2.96
CA LEU A 125 1.82 6.50 2.51
C LEU A 125 2.55 7.69 1.90
N ILE A 126 3.63 8.16 2.56
CA ILE A 126 4.49 9.24 2.08
C ILE A 126 5.23 8.82 0.81
N MET A 127 5.78 7.61 0.76
CA MET A 127 6.43 7.08 -0.44
C MET A 127 5.49 7.05 -1.64
N LEU A 128 4.21 6.69 -1.44
CA LEU A 128 3.18 6.71 -2.47
C LEU A 128 2.86 8.13 -2.96
N MET A 129 2.99 9.16 -2.12
CA MET A 129 2.76 10.56 -2.51
C MET A 129 3.81 11.08 -3.51
N PHE A 130 5.09 10.78 -3.28
CA PHE A 130 6.18 11.18 -4.19
C PHE A 130 6.29 10.29 -5.44
N SER A 131 5.56 9.18 -5.46
CA SER A 131 5.64 8.18 -6.51
C SER A 131 4.96 8.56 -7.82
N GLY A 132 4.23 9.67 -7.89
CA GLY A 132 3.53 10.10 -9.13
C GLY A 132 4.46 10.18 -10.34
N TRP A 133 5.77 10.39 -10.15
CA TRP A 133 6.75 10.33 -11.24
C TRP A 133 7.31 8.93 -11.52
N ALA A 134 7.46 8.08 -10.49
CA ALA A 134 8.07 6.76 -10.58
C ALA A 134 7.05 5.63 -10.80
N LEU A 135 5.96 5.54 -10.02
CA LEU A 135 4.95 4.49 -10.16
C LEU A 135 4.05 4.68 -11.40
N ASN A 136 3.68 5.91 -11.76
CA ASN A 136 2.95 6.16 -13.01
C ASN A 136 3.81 5.86 -14.24
N ARG A 137 5.13 6.12 -14.19
CA ARG A 137 6.01 5.92 -15.36
C ARG A 137 6.63 4.53 -15.43
N LEU A 138 7.19 4.02 -14.33
CA LEU A 138 7.90 2.72 -14.28
C LEU A 138 6.96 1.54 -14.11
N VAL A 139 5.90 1.72 -13.31
CA VAL A 139 4.95 0.65 -13.00
C VAL A 139 3.67 0.77 -13.82
N ARG A 140 3.43 1.92 -14.48
CA ARG A 140 2.24 2.28 -15.28
C ARG A 140 0.95 2.39 -14.48
N GLN A 141 1.01 2.62 -13.17
CA GLN A 141 -0.21 2.64 -12.35
C GLN A 141 -1.13 3.77 -12.82
N SER A 142 -2.43 3.52 -12.90
CA SER A 142 -3.39 4.60 -13.17
C SER A 142 -3.47 5.51 -11.95
N GLU A 143 -3.80 6.77 -12.16
CA GLU A 143 -3.94 7.74 -11.07
C GLU A 143 -4.98 7.27 -10.04
N ALA A 144 -6.08 6.68 -10.50
CA ALA A 144 -7.12 6.12 -9.64
C ALA A 144 -6.60 4.96 -8.75
N GLN A 145 -5.63 4.18 -9.20
CA GLN A 145 -5.04 3.10 -8.40
C GLN A 145 -4.07 3.63 -7.35
N LEU A 146 -3.26 4.64 -7.71
CA LEU A 146 -2.41 5.34 -6.75
C LEU A 146 -3.25 6.03 -5.69
N LEU A 147 -4.32 6.73 -6.11
CA LEU A 147 -5.25 7.36 -5.18
C LEU A 147 -5.92 6.33 -4.27
N TRP A 148 -6.34 5.19 -4.81
CA TRP A 148 -6.95 4.13 -4.00
C TRP A 148 -5.99 3.54 -2.97
N ILE A 149 -4.76 3.17 -3.35
CA ILE A 149 -3.80 2.58 -2.41
C ILE A 149 -3.32 3.62 -1.39
N HIS A 150 -3.15 4.88 -1.80
CA HIS A 150 -2.84 5.98 -0.91
C HIS A 150 -3.98 6.22 0.10
N ALA A 151 -5.22 6.29 -0.37
CA ALA A 151 -6.38 6.42 0.52
C ALA A 151 -6.50 5.22 1.48
N PHE A 152 -6.22 4.00 1.01
CA PHE A 152 -6.22 2.80 1.85
C PHE A 152 -5.18 2.89 2.98
N PHE A 153 -3.91 3.20 2.67
CA PHE A 153 -2.89 3.41 3.70
C PHE A 153 -3.23 4.60 4.61
N GLY A 154 -3.85 5.66 4.08
CA GLY A 154 -4.29 6.81 4.87
C GLY A 154 -5.31 6.43 5.93
N TRP A 155 -6.33 5.65 5.55
CA TRP A 155 -7.29 5.09 6.50
C TRP A 155 -6.62 4.19 7.54
N LEU A 156 -5.69 3.34 7.09
CA LEU A 156 -5.01 2.38 7.94
C LEU A 156 -4.16 3.08 9.01
N VAL A 157 -3.36 4.07 8.62
CA VAL A 157 -2.60 4.94 9.54
C VAL A 157 -3.54 5.66 10.50
N TRP A 158 -4.67 6.17 10.02
CA TRP A 158 -5.63 6.89 10.86
C TRP A 158 -6.21 5.99 11.95
N TYR A 159 -6.63 4.77 11.63
CA TYR A 159 -7.16 3.82 12.62
C TYR A 159 -6.10 3.40 13.64
N GLU A 160 -4.86 3.15 13.20
CA GLU A 160 -3.77 2.77 14.09
C GLU A 160 -3.35 3.92 15.02
N ALA A 161 -3.31 5.15 14.51
CA ALA A 161 -3.07 6.34 15.31
C ALA A 161 -4.19 6.56 16.35
N LEU A 162 -5.46 6.36 15.95
CA LEU A 162 -6.59 6.44 16.88
C LEU A 162 -6.47 5.39 17.99
N LEU A 163 -6.15 4.14 17.64
CA LEU A 163 -5.94 3.07 18.60
C LEU A 163 -4.80 3.40 19.57
N HIS A 164 -3.68 3.93 19.06
CA HIS A 164 -2.55 4.40 19.87
C HIS A 164 -2.99 5.50 20.85
N SER A 165 -3.72 6.52 20.37
CA SER A 165 -4.22 7.61 21.23
C SER A 165 -5.16 7.11 22.33
N VAL A 166 -6.13 6.26 21.99
CA VAL A 166 -7.08 5.69 22.97
C VAL A 166 -6.35 4.82 24.01
N ALA A 167 -5.41 3.99 23.58
CA ALA A 167 -4.63 3.16 24.50
C ALA A 167 -3.75 4.04 25.42
N SER A 168 -3.10 5.07 24.89
CA SER A 168 -2.31 6.03 25.67
C SER A 168 -3.15 6.77 26.72
N MET A 169 -4.33 7.28 26.33
CA MET A 169 -5.26 7.93 27.26
C MET A 169 -5.74 6.97 28.35
N SER A 170 -6.02 5.71 28.00
CA SER A 170 -6.44 4.70 28.95
C SER A 170 -5.35 4.43 30.00
N GLN A 171 -4.08 4.37 29.59
CA GLN A 171 -2.95 4.23 30.51
C GLN A 171 -2.82 5.43 31.46
N VAL A 172 -2.91 6.65 30.94
CA VAL A 172 -2.85 7.87 31.76
C VAL A 172 -3.99 7.92 32.77
N SER A 173 -5.20 7.52 32.37
CA SER A 173 -6.36 7.48 33.28
C SER A 173 -6.23 6.43 34.39
N HIS A 174 -5.66 5.26 34.09
CA HIS A 174 -5.35 4.23 35.10
C HIS A 174 -4.29 4.68 36.10
N VAL A 175 -3.23 5.35 35.62
CA VAL A 175 -2.18 5.90 36.48
C VAL A 175 -2.74 7.03 37.36
N GLY A 176 -3.56 7.91 36.80
CA GLY A 176 -4.25 8.96 37.55
C GLY A 176 -5.16 8.38 38.64
N ALA A 177 -6.02 7.41 38.30
CA ALA A 177 -6.92 6.75 39.24
C ALA A 177 -6.15 6.02 40.36
N TRP A 178 -5.05 5.34 40.04
CA TRP A 178 -4.19 4.70 41.04
C TRP A 178 -3.54 5.73 41.96
N PHE A 179 -2.99 6.82 41.41
CA PHE A 179 -2.33 7.87 42.18
C PHE A 179 -3.29 8.57 43.14
N PHE A 180 -4.46 9.01 42.67
CA PHE A 180 -5.49 9.63 43.50
C PHE A 180 -6.07 8.66 44.53
N GLY A 181 -6.34 7.41 44.14
CA GLY A 181 -6.87 6.38 45.05
C GLY A 181 -5.86 5.90 46.11
N HIS A 182 -4.56 6.08 45.87
CA HIS A 182 -3.51 5.81 46.84
C HIS A 182 -3.27 7.02 47.76
N PHE A 183 -3.34 8.24 47.24
CA PHE A 183 -3.27 9.46 48.06
C PHE A 183 -4.47 9.57 49.03
N ALA A 184 -5.69 9.31 48.55
CA ALA A 184 -6.90 9.32 49.37
C ALA A 184 -6.94 8.23 50.47
N ARG A 185 -6.08 7.22 50.39
CA ARG A 185 -5.93 6.17 51.43
C ARG A 185 -4.87 6.50 52.49
N ARG A 186 -4.07 7.55 52.28
CA ARG A 186 -2.99 7.97 53.19
C ARG A 186 -3.28 9.28 53.93
N VAL A 187 -4.38 9.95 53.59
CA VAL A 187 -4.95 11.10 54.30
C VAL A 187 -6.12 10.60 55.14
#